data_AF-K2AU42-F1
#
_entry.id   AF-K2AU42-F1
#
_cell.length_a   1.000
_cell.length_b   1.000
_cell.length_c   1.000
_cell.angle_alpha   90.00
_cell.angle_beta   90.00
_cell.angle_gamma   90.00
#
_symmetry.space_group_name_H-M   'P 1'
#
loop_
_entity.id
_entity.type
_entity.pdbx_description
1 polymer ?
#
loop_
_entity_poly.entity_id
_entity_poly.type
_entity_poly.pdbx_seq_one_letter_code
_entity_poly.pdbx_strand_id
1 'polypeptide(L)'
;MASSHKNITKAKHRFPLREIRHLPRFFRRFWPIIAITLIASILAFLNYEPGTFLIGWDNLSSELAPSINLRRAIFSVWEEYQSLGLLGGMAHAADLPRVLIIYLFSLLPGQPISLIRYVSTFIPLILGPIGTYLFLYHRLLKNKLDSRTSQSASMLGGLFYLLNLATMQTFFTPFEPFVFFYGTFPFLIYFITGYLETPNIKSLIAIFILSFISAPSFYIETIFVVFCLSLIPIFTETFLLQKNKVIPLKKIISTLFSVIIPNLFWLLPVIFFVIANGHVGEQSKINLITSPETYFRNLQFGNLADIAFLKGFYFNFLDLF
;
A
#
# COMPACT_ATOMS: atom_id res chain seq x y z
N MET A 1 22.83 -27.68 -69.43
CA MET A 1 22.02 -28.24 -68.31
C MET A 1 22.23 -27.36 -67.09
N ALA A 2 21.28 -26.48 -66.80
CA ALA A 2 21.31 -25.60 -65.63
C ALA A 2 20.53 -26.27 -64.48
N SER A 3 21.16 -26.51 -63.34
CA SER A 3 20.48 -27.00 -62.14
C SER A 3 20.18 -25.82 -61.20
N SER A 4 18.90 -25.74 -60.87
CA SER A 4 18.24 -24.69 -60.09
C SER A 4 18.56 -24.82 -58.60
N HIS A 5 19.21 -23.80 -58.03
CA HIS A 5 19.18 -23.56 -56.59
C HIS A 5 17.81 -22.99 -56.20
N LYS A 6 16.99 -23.80 -55.52
CA LYS A 6 15.75 -23.35 -54.89
C LYS A 6 16.08 -22.39 -53.74
N ASN A 7 15.81 -21.11 -53.95
CA ASN A 7 15.70 -20.10 -52.89
C ASN A 7 14.47 -20.43 -52.02
N ILE A 8 14.72 -20.91 -50.80
CA ILE A 8 13.69 -21.00 -49.75
C ILE A 8 13.41 -19.57 -49.29
N THR A 9 12.36 -18.97 -49.83
CA THR A 9 11.85 -17.67 -49.40
C THR A 9 11.35 -17.77 -47.96
N LYS A 10 12.03 -17.06 -47.04
CA LYS A 10 11.53 -16.77 -45.69
C LYS A 10 10.11 -16.20 -45.81
N ALA A 11 9.12 -16.95 -45.32
CA ALA A 11 7.76 -16.46 -45.14
C ALA A 11 7.81 -15.25 -44.21
N LYS A 12 7.68 -14.04 -44.79
CA LYS A 12 7.42 -12.81 -44.05
C LYS A 12 6.00 -12.91 -43.50
N HIS A 13 5.84 -13.54 -42.34
CA HIS A 13 4.67 -13.31 -41.48
C HIS A 13 4.72 -11.86 -41.00
N ARG A 14 4.25 -10.94 -41.85
CA ARG A 14 3.94 -9.56 -41.45
C ARG A 14 2.63 -9.62 -40.67
N PHE A 15 2.75 -9.61 -39.35
CA PHE A 15 1.64 -9.39 -38.44
C PHE A 15 0.79 -8.19 -38.92
N PRO A 16 -0.53 -8.32 -39.09
CA PRO A 16 -1.39 -7.29 -39.65
C PRO A 16 -1.77 -6.28 -38.55
N LEU A 17 -0.81 -5.50 -38.06
CA LEU A 17 -1.07 -4.42 -37.09
C LEU A 17 -0.56 -3.08 -37.60
N ARG A 18 -0.68 -2.85 -38.91
CA ARG A 18 -0.31 -1.55 -39.52
C ARG A 18 -1.20 -0.41 -39.03
N GLU A 19 -2.43 -0.70 -38.60
CA GLU A 19 -3.37 0.31 -38.09
C GLU A 19 -3.07 0.79 -36.66
N ILE A 20 -2.29 0.04 -35.88
CA ILE A 20 -1.79 0.52 -34.58
C ILE A 20 -0.92 1.78 -34.74
N ARG A 21 -0.44 2.09 -35.96
CA ARG A 21 0.34 3.31 -36.23
C ARG A 21 -0.43 4.61 -35.99
N HIS A 22 -1.76 4.59 -36.01
CA HIS A 22 -2.61 5.77 -35.81
C HIS A 22 -3.08 5.98 -34.37
N LEU A 23 -2.78 5.05 -33.46
CA LEU A 23 -3.03 5.28 -32.03
C LEU A 23 -2.27 6.54 -31.58
N PRO A 24 -2.97 7.55 -31.01
CA PRO A 24 -2.35 8.75 -30.50
C PRO A 24 -1.19 8.40 -29.56
N ARG A 25 -0.09 9.17 -29.65
CA ARG A 25 1.12 8.94 -28.83
C ARG A 25 0.82 8.83 -27.33
N PHE A 26 -0.25 9.50 -26.88
CA PHE A 26 -0.79 9.42 -25.53
C PHE A 26 -1.14 7.98 -25.13
N PHE A 27 -2.01 7.30 -25.89
CA PHE A 27 -2.44 5.93 -25.58
C PHE A 27 -1.26 4.97 -25.55
N ARG A 28 -0.29 5.10 -26.46
CA ARG A 28 0.91 4.24 -26.41
C ARG A 28 1.75 4.39 -25.15
N ARG A 29 1.71 5.54 -24.50
CA ARG A 29 2.49 5.80 -23.28
C ARG A 29 1.73 5.40 -22.02
N PHE A 30 0.43 5.61 -22.00
CA PHE A 30 -0.41 5.47 -20.81
C PHE A 30 -1.30 4.22 -20.80
N TRP A 31 -1.31 3.42 -21.86
CA TRP A 31 -2.13 2.20 -21.91
C TRP A 31 -1.97 1.26 -20.70
N PRO A 32 -0.77 1.06 -20.09
CA PRO A 32 -0.66 0.15 -18.94
C PRO A 32 -1.41 0.68 -17.73
N ILE A 33 -1.29 1.99 -17.47
CA ILE A 33 -2.00 2.66 -16.36
C ILE A 33 -3.50 2.59 -16.62
N ILE A 34 -3.93 2.91 -17.84
CA ILE A 34 -5.35 2.84 -18.23
C ILE A 34 -5.89 1.41 -18.04
N ALA A 35 -5.15 0.39 -18.47
CA ALA A 35 -5.56 -1.01 -18.33
C ALA A 35 -5.65 -1.44 -16.86
N ILE A 36 -4.64 -1.14 -16.05
CA ILE A 36 -4.64 -1.43 -14.60
C ILE A 36 -5.82 -0.72 -13.91
N THR A 37 -5.99 0.58 -14.16
CA THR A 37 -7.08 1.35 -13.58
C THR A 37 -8.43 0.79 -14.01
N LEU A 38 -8.62 0.46 -15.29
CA LEU A 38 -9.86 -0.12 -15.78
C LEU A 38 -10.18 -1.44 -15.10
N ILE A 39 -9.22 -2.37 -14.98
CA ILE A 39 -9.42 -3.66 -14.32
C ILE A 39 -9.75 -3.47 -12.85
N ALA A 40 -8.98 -2.64 -12.13
CA ALA A 40 -9.23 -2.36 -10.72
C ALA A 40 -10.59 -1.66 -10.49
N SER A 41 -10.99 -0.73 -11.38
CA SER A 41 -12.30 -0.09 -11.33
C SER A 41 -13.44 -1.05 -11.63
N ILE A 42 -13.25 -2.01 -12.54
CA ILE A 42 -14.24 -3.09 -12.77
C ILE A 42 -14.40 -3.92 -11.49
N LEU A 43 -13.29 -4.32 -10.85
CA LEU A 43 -13.36 -5.07 -9.59
C LEU A 43 -14.07 -4.27 -8.49
N ALA A 44 -13.74 -2.99 -8.33
CA ALA A 44 -14.41 -2.10 -7.38
C ALA A 44 -15.92 -1.98 -7.67
N PHE A 45 -16.29 -1.82 -8.95
CA PHE A 45 -17.70 -1.74 -9.37
C PHE A 45 -18.46 -3.04 -9.10
N LEU A 46 -17.86 -4.19 -9.40
CA LEU A 46 -18.49 -5.50 -9.18
C LEU A 46 -18.66 -5.85 -7.69
N ASN A 47 -17.90 -5.20 -6.80
CA ASN A 47 -18.01 -5.39 -5.34
C ASN A 47 -18.73 -4.23 -4.64
N TYR A 48 -19.25 -3.26 -5.38
CA TYR A 48 -20.04 -2.19 -4.82
C TYR A 48 -21.50 -2.61 -4.68
N GLU A 49 -22.05 -2.47 -3.48
CA GLU A 49 -23.45 -2.72 -3.21
C GLU A 49 -24.13 -1.42 -2.74
N PRO A 50 -25.04 -0.85 -3.55
CA PRO A 50 -25.69 0.41 -3.21
C PRO A 50 -26.49 0.31 -1.92
N GLY A 51 -26.33 1.30 -1.04
CA GLY A 51 -27.11 1.40 0.20
C GLY A 51 -26.63 0.54 1.36
N THR A 52 -25.53 -0.21 1.21
CA THR A 52 -24.93 -0.99 2.30
C THR A 52 -23.64 -0.34 2.81
N PHE A 53 -23.16 -0.79 3.97
CA PHE A 53 -21.84 -0.41 4.48
C PHE A 53 -20.86 -1.56 4.28
N LEU A 54 -19.70 -1.24 3.70
CA LEU A 54 -18.59 -2.19 3.58
C LEU A 54 -17.86 -2.31 4.92
N ILE A 55 -18.18 -3.34 5.70
CA ILE A 55 -17.64 -3.57 7.05
C ILE A 55 -16.74 -4.82 7.00
N GLY A 56 -15.46 -4.67 7.36
CA GLY A 56 -14.53 -5.77 7.66
C GLY A 56 -14.51 -6.16 9.15
N TRP A 57 -13.41 -6.78 9.61
CA TRP A 57 -13.34 -7.48 10.90
C TRP A 57 -13.04 -6.58 12.12
N ASP A 58 -12.26 -5.50 11.96
CA ASP A 58 -11.80 -4.63 13.08
C ASP A 58 -11.84 -3.13 12.71
N ASN A 59 -12.88 -2.71 11.99
CA ASN A 59 -12.84 -1.44 11.25
C ASN A 59 -12.95 -0.21 12.14
N LEU A 60 -12.23 0.83 11.71
CA LEU A 60 -12.37 2.17 12.26
C LEU A 60 -13.52 2.90 11.57
N SER A 61 -14.71 2.86 12.16
CA SER A 61 -15.95 3.49 11.63
C SER A 61 -16.02 5.00 11.81
N SER A 62 -14.93 5.67 11.43
CA SER A 62 -14.74 7.10 11.58
C SER A 62 -15.75 7.92 10.78
N GLU A 63 -16.34 7.34 9.72
CA GLU A 63 -17.35 7.97 8.88
C GLU A 63 -18.68 8.20 9.60
N LEU A 64 -19.04 7.44 10.63
CA LEU A 64 -20.35 7.54 11.29
C LEU A 64 -20.51 8.84 12.10
N ALA A 65 -19.41 9.40 12.58
CA ALA A 65 -19.39 10.66 13.32
C ALA A 65 -18.10 11.46 13.02
N PRO A 66 -17.94 12.02 11.80
CA PRO A 66 -16.65 12.54 11.33
C PRO A 66 -16.08 13.65 12.21
N SER A 67 -16.93 14.55 12.73
CA SER A 67 -16.52 15.64 13.62
C SER A 67 -15.98 15.14 14.96
N ILE A 68 -16.67 14.16 15.57
CA ILE A 68 -16.25 13.55 16.84
C ILE A 68 -14.96 12.76 16.64
N ASN A 69 -14.87 11.97 15.56
CA ASN A 69 -13.67 11.19 15.27
C ASN A 69 -12.46 12.08 14.95
N LEU A 70 -12.66 13.23 14.28
CA LEU A 70 -11.57 14.18 14.07
C LEU A 70 -11.04 14.73 15.40
N ARG A 71 -11.94 15.07 16.33
CA ARG A 71 -11.54 15.51 17.68
C ARG A 71 -10.79 14.41 18.42
N ARG A 72 -11.28 13.17 18.36
CA ARG A 72 -10.62 12.01 18.98
C ARG A 72 -9.23 11.75 18.41
N ALA A 73 -9.07 11.82 17.08
CA ALA A 73 -7.77 11.64 16.44
C ALA A 73 -6.75 12.74 16.83
N ILE A 74 -7.20 13.97 17.07
CA ILE A 74 -6.32 15.08 17.53
C ILE A 74 -5.93 14.89 19.00
N PHE A 75 -6.84 14.42 19.85
CA PHE A 75 -6.64 14.25 21.29
C PHE A 75 -6.47 12.77 21.70
N SER A 76 -5.88 11.95 20.83
CA SER A 76 -5.91 10.48 20.95
C SER A 76 -4.98 9.89 22.01
N VAL A 77 -4.33 10.73 22.81
CA VAL A 77 -3.48 10.24 23.91
C VAL A 77 -4.36 9.64 25.00
N TRP A 78 -5.54 10.22 25.22
CA TRP A 78 -6.52 9.76 26.20
C TRP A 78 -7.82 9.38 25.50
N GLU A 79 -8.16 8.10 25.56
CA GLU A 79 -9.32 7.51 24.90
C GLU A 79 -10.53 7.54 25.84
N GLU A 80 -11.07 8.74 26.09
CA GLU A 80 -12.18 8.98 27.04
C GLU A 80 -13.45 8.15 26.75
N TYR A 81 -13.61 7.70 25.51
CA TYR A 81 -14.77 6.94 25.06
C TYR A 81 -14.63 5.43 25.23
N GLN A 82 -13.44 4.94 25.62
CA GLN A 82 -13.20 3.52 25.85
C GLN A 82 -13.41 3.19 27.33
N SER A 83 -14.56 2.61 27.67
CA SER A 83 -14.95 2.25 29.05
C SER A 83 -14.93 3.47 29.99
N LEU A 84 -14.08 3.47 31.02
CA LEU A 84 -13.90 4.60 31.96
C LEU A 84 -12.84 5.62 31.49
N GLY A 85 -12.33 5.46 30.26
CA GLY A 85 -11.18 6.17 29.75
C GLY A 85 -9.89 5.42 30.01
N LEU A 86 -9.00 5.42 29.01
CA LEU A 86 -7.68 4.81 29.13
C LEU A 86 -6.63 5.59 28.34
N LEU A 87 -5.37 5.47 28.76
CA LEU A 87 -4.25 5.96 27.98
C LEU A 87 -4.11 5.10 26.71
N GLY A 88 -4.14 5.73 25.54
CA GLY A 88 -4.11 5.04 24.25
C GLY A 88 -2.83 4.22 24.09
N GLY A 89 -2.96 2.88 24.07
CA GLY A 89 -1.85 1.97 23.82
C GLY A 89 -1.62 1.67 22.34
N MET A 90 -2.65 1.86 21.53
CA MET A 90 -2.59 1.79 20.07
C MET A 90 -2.32 3.18 19.49
N ALA A 91 -1.79 3.23 18.26
CA ALA A 91 -1.55 4.45 17.50
C ALA A 91 -2.84 5.09 16.96
N HIS A 92 -3.83 5.39 17.82
CA HIS A 92 -5.13 5.96 17.43
C HIS A 92 -4.99 7.25 16.60
N ALA A 93 -4.04 8.12 16.96
CA ALA A 93 -3.75 9.33 16.21
C ALA A 93 -3.41 9.03 14.75
N ALA A 94 -2.78 7.89 14.44
CA ALA A 94 -2.28 7.59 13.10
C ALA A 94 -3.39 7.59 12.02
N ASP A 95 -4.66 7.40 12.40
CA ASP A 95 -5.81 7.49 11.51
C ASP A 95 -6.18 8.94 11.11
N LEU A 96 -5.58 9.96 11.74
CA LEU A 96 -5.85 11.39 11.52
C LEU A 96 -5.91 11.79 10.04
N PRO A 97 -4.98 11.39 9.14
CA PRO A 97 -5.05 11.76 7.73
C PRO A 97 -6.33 11.25 7.06
N ARG A 98 -6.75 10.01 7.36
CA ARG A 98 -7.98 9.44 6.82
C ARG A 98 -9.20 10.12 7.41
N VAL A 99 -9.23 10.32 8.73
CA VAL A 99 -10.34 11.01 9.41
C VAL A 99 -10.50 12.44 8.90
N LEU A 100 -9.42 13.15 8.64
CA LEU A 100 -9.44 14.49 8.05
C LEU A 100 -10.08 14.45 6.65
N ILE A 101 -9.71 13.49 5.81
CA ILE A 101 -10.30 13.30 4.48
C ILE A 101 -11.80 13.00 4.61
N ILE A 102 -12.20 12.07 5.48
CA ILE A 102 -13.60 11.73 5.76
C ILE A 102 -14.38 12.97 6.23
N TYR A 103 -13.82 13.74 7.16
CA TYR A 103 -14.44 14.96 7.66
C TYR A 103 -14.68 15.96 6.52
N LEU A 104 -13.67 16.21 5.68
CA LEU A 104 -13.81 17.10 4.52
C LEU A 104 -14.87 16.59 3.53
N PHE A 105 -14.93 15.28 3.27
CA PHE A 105 -15.98 14.69 2.43
C PHE A 105 -17.37 14.79 3.04
N SER A 106 -17.49 14.70 4.37
CA SER A 106 -18.77 14.83 5.07
C SER A 106 -19.39 16.23 4.99
N LEU A 107 -18.58 17.25 4.66
CA LEU A 107 -19.06 18.62 4.42
C LEU A 107 -19.73 18.76 3.05
N LEU A 108 -19.60 17.78 2.14
CA LEU A 108 -20.25 17.81 0.85
C LEU A 108 -21.74 17.44 0.99
N PRO A 109 -22.67 18.31 0.57
CA PRO A 109 -24.10 18.05 0.72
C PRO A 109 -24.55 16.88 -0.16
N GLY A 110 -25.44 16.05 0.38
CA GLY A 110 -26.12 14.97 -0.36
C GLY A 110 -25.30 13.70 -0.60
N GLN A 111 -24.10 13.58 -0.04
CA GLN A 111 -23.29 12.36 -0.16
C GLN A 111 -23.75 11.28 0.85
N PRO A 112 -24.01 10.04 0.40
CA PRO A 112 -24.33 8.96 1.32
C PRO A 112 -23.09 8.58 2.13
N ILE A 113 -23.22 8.52 3.45
CA ILE A 113 -22.12 8.24 4.37
C ILE A 113 -21.48 6.86 4.11
N SER A 114 -22.28 5.89 3.65
CA SER A 114 -21.82 4.56 3.26
C SER A 114 -20.83 4.56 2.09
N LEU A 115 -20.93 5.54 1.17
CA LEU A 115 -20.03 5.66 0.04
C LEU A 115 -18.60 6.03 0.47
N ILE A 116 -18.46 6.76 1.57
CA ILE A 116 -17.14 7.17 2.10
C ILE A 116 -16.28 5.93 2.36
N ARG A 117 -16.87 4.88 2.94
CA ARG A 117 -16.18 3.63 3.22
C ARG A 117 -15.70 2.96 1.95
N TYR A 118 -16.61 2.76 0.98
CA TYR A 118 -16.26 2.18 -0.32
C TYR A 118 -15.15 2.95 -1.01
N VAL A 119 -15.22 4.28 -1.02
CA VAL A 119 -14.18 5.14 -1.62
C VAL A 119 -12.85 4.99 -0.88
N SER A 120 -12.87 5.00 0.45
CA SER A 120 -11.66 4.86 1.28
C SER A 120 -10.97 3.51 1.11
N THR A 121 -11.72 2.46 0.73
CA THR A 121 -11.20 1.12 0.46
C THR A 121 -10.77 0.93 -1.00
N PHE A 122 -11.60 1.36 -1.96
CA PHE A 122 -11.35 1.12 -3.38
C PHE A 122 -10.28 2.04 -3.98
N ILE A 123 -10.08 3.24 -3.44
CA ILE A 123 -8.97 4.10 -3.89
C ILE A 123 -7.62 3.40 -3.68
N PRO A 124 -7.27 2.90 -2.47
CA PRO A 124 -6.07 2.11 -2.27
C PRO A 124 -5.98 0.86 -3.16
N LEU A 125 -7.09 0.15 -3.40
CA LEU A 125 -7.14 -1.00 -4.32
C LEU A 125 -6.66 -0.64 -5.73
N ILE A 126 -7.04 0.55 -6.22
CA ILE A 126 -6.64 1.07 -7.54
C ILE A 126 -5.22 1.63 -7.51
N LEU A 127 -4.86 2.37 -6.46
CA LEU A 127 -3.57 3.06 -6.35
C LEU A 127 -2.41 2.07 -6.19
N GLY A 128 -2.56 1.02 -5.38
CA GLY A 128 -1.51 0.01 -5.16
C GLY A 128 -0.86 -0.51 -6.46
N PRO A 129 -1.61 -1.12 -7.40
CA PRO A 129 -1.04 -1.65 -8.63
C PRO A 129 -0.51 -0.58 -9.57
N ILE A 130 -1.06 0.65 -9.55
CA ILE A 130 -0.50 1.80 -10.29
C ILE A 130 0.86 2.18 -9.72
N GLY A 131 0.98 2.28 -8.40
CA GLY A 131 2.25 2.56 -7.72
C GLY A 131 3.30 1.51 -8.03
N THR A 132 2.90 0.22 -8.01
CA THR A 132 3.77 -0.90 -8.41
C THR A 132 4.23 -0.76 -9.86
N TYR A 133 3.32 -0.48 -10.80
CA TYR A 133 3.70 -0.23 -12.20
C TYR A 133 4.72 0.91 -12.32
N LEU A 134 4.47 2.04 -11.65
CA LEU A 134 5.34 3.22 -11.71
C LEU A 134 6.72 2.93 -11.13
N PHE A 135 6.78 2.22 -10.01
CA PHE A 135 8.03 1.76 -9.40
C PHE A 135 8.82 0.85 -10.34
N LEU A 136 8.18 -0.21 -10.87
CA LEU A 136 8.83 -1.17 -11.75
C LEU A 136 9.34 -0.50 -13.03
N TYR A 137 8.52 0.32 -13.69
CA TYR A 137 8.86 0.90 -14.99
C TYR A 137 9.95 1.98 -14.90
N HIS A 138 9.84 2.88 -13.93
CA HIS A 138 10.72 4.04 -13.84
C HIS A 138 11.95 3.82 -12.95
N ARG A 139 11.98 2.76 -12.12
CA ARG A 139 13.09 2.47 -11.21
C ARG A 139 13.66 1.08 -11.47
N LEU A 140 12.92 0.03 -11.14
CA LEU A 140 13.49 -1.32 -11.08
C LEU A 140 13.96 -1.87 -12.44
N LEU A 141 13.16 -1.67 -13.49
CA LEU A 141 13.40 -2.14 -14.87
C LEU A 141 13.95 -1.04 -15.78
N LYS A 142 14.20 0.16 -15.23
CA LYS A 142 14.76 1.27 -15.99
C LYS A 142 16.11 0.87 -16.57
N ASN A 143 16.29 1.11 -17.88
CA ASN A 143 17.50 0.79 -18.65
C ASN A 143 17.89 -0.71 -18.70
N LYS A 144 17.12 -1.62 -18.09
CA LYS A 144 17.37 -3.08 -18.15
C LYS A 144 16.67 -3.75 -19.34
N LEU A 145 15.57 -3.16 -19.79
CA LEU A 145 14.73 -3.66 -20.89
C LEU A 145 14.40 -2.51 -21.85
N ASP A 146 14.03 -2.81 -23.09
CA ASP A 146 13.49 -1.80 -23.99
C ASP A 146 12.15 -1.25 -23.44
N SER A 147 11.78 -0.04 -23.87
CA SER A 147 10.64 0.68 -23.30
C SER A 147 9.32 -0.10 -23.39
N ARG A 148 9.08 -0.87 -24.47
CA ARG A 148 7.82 -1.60 -24.63
C ARG A 148 7.76 -2.83 -23.73
N THR A 149 8.87 -3.57 -23.68
CA THR A 149 8.99 -4.73 -22.79
C THR A 149 8.93 -4.29 -21.33
N SER A 150 9.58 -3.19 -20.97
CA SER A 150 9.52 -2.62 -19.62
C SER A 150 8.09 -2.18 -19.25
N GLN A 151 7.35 -1.51 -20.15
CA GLN A 151 5.94 -1.18 -19.92
C GLN A 151 5.09 -2.43 -19.66
N SER A 152 5.27 -3.46 -20.49
CA SER A 152 4.47 -4.69 -20.40
C SER A 152 4.82 -5.50 -19.15
N ALA A 153 6.11 -5.66 -18.84
CA ALA A 153 6.57 -6.34 -17.64
C ALA A 153 6.12 -5.62 -16.36
N SER A 154 6.22 -4.30 -16.32
CA SER A 154 5.72 -3.51 -15.19
C SER A 154 4.20 -3.57 -15.06
N MET A 155 3.46 -3.66 -16.19
CA MET A 155 2.02 -3.86 -16.15
C MET A 155 1.67 -5.21 -15.53
N LEU A 156 2.35 -6.27 -15.97
CA LEU A 156 2.17 -7.62 -15.40
C LEU A 156 2.52 -7.64 -13.92
N GLY A 157 3.55 -6.91 -13.49
CA GLY A 157 3.86 -6.74 -12.07
C GLY A 157 2.75 -6.01 -11.29
N GLY A 158 2.17 -4.96 -11.86
CA GLY A 158 0.99 -4.29 -11.29
C GLY A 158 -0.24 -5.19 -11.22
N LEU A 159 -0.49 -5.99 -12.26
CA LEU A 159 -1.60 -6.96 -12.27
C LEU A 159 -1.37 -8.11 -11.27
N PHE A 160 -0.14 -8.59 -11.13
CA PHE A 160 0.22 -9.56 -10.09
C PHE A 160 -0.02 -8.97 -8.69
N TYR A 161 0.34 -7.70 -8.47
CA TYR A 161 0.05 -7.00 -7.22
C TYR A 161 -1.47 -6.89 -6.94
N LEU A 162 -2.30 -6.69 -7.97
CA LEU A 162 -3.75 -6.61 -7.84
C LEU A 162 -4.43 -7.98 -7.65
N LEU A 163 -3.95 -9.03 -8.33
CA LEU A 163 -4.69 -10.30 -8.49
C LEU A 163 -4.08 -11.47 -7.71
N ASN A 164 -3.19 -11.20 -6.75
CA ASN A 164 -2.62 -12.25 -5.89
C ASN A 164 -3.53 -12.56 -4.69
N LEU A 165 -3.23 -13.66 -4.00
CA LEU A 165 -3.98 -14.15 -2.85
C LEU A 165 -3.89 -13.23 -1.62
N ALA A 166 -2.80 -12.50 -1.41
CA ALA A 166 -2.72 -11.52 -0.33
C ALA A 166 -3.71 -10.38 -0.55
N THR A 167 -3.82 -9.85 -1.77
CA THR A 167 -4.78 -8.78 -2.08
C THR A 167 -6.21 -9.23 -1.84
N MET A 168 -6.55 -10.46 -2.22
CA MET A 168 -7.88 -11.00 -1.92
C MET A 168 -8.15 -11.03 -0.41
N GLN A 169 -7.19 -11.49 0.41
CA GLN A 169 -7.35 -11.51 1.88
C GLN A 169 -7.48 -10.11 2.47
N THR A 170 -6.64 -9.16 2.04
CA THR A 170 -6.67 -7.79 2.54
C THR A 170 -8.00 -7.09 2.26
N PHE A 171 -8.65 -7.40 1.14
CA PHE A 171 -9.88 -6.73 0.71
C PHE A 171 -11.16 -7.54 0.95
N PHE A 172 -11.07 -8.81 1.34
CA PHE A 172 -12.23 -9.64 1.71
C PHE A 172 -12.80 -9.23 3.07
N THR A 173 -11.94 -9.03 4.06
CA THR A 173 -12.26 -8.42 5.37
C THR A 173 -11.45 -7.14 5.53
N PRO A 174 -11.84 -6.05 4.85
CA PRO A 174 -11.00 -4.86 4.73
C PRO A 174 -10.78 -4.23 6.10
N PHE A 175 -9.52 -4.04 6.48
CA PHE A 175 -9.15 -3.27 7.67
C PHE A 175 -8.23 -2.13 7.22
N GLU A 176 -8.55 -0.90 7.65
CA GLU A 176 -7.91 0.33 7.17
C GLU A 176 -6.39 0.29 7.14
N PRO A 177 -5.69 -0.23 8.17
CA PRO A 177 -4.24 -0.22 8.19
C PRO A 177 -3.63 -1.03 7.05
N PHE A 178 -4.17 -2.21 6.76
CA PHE A 178 -3.69 -3.06 5.66
C PHE A 178 -4.06 -2.48 4.29
N VAL A 179 -5.26 -1.91 4.17
CA VAL A 179 -5.74 -1.29 2.93
C VAL A 179 -4.92 -0.06 2.56
N PHE A 180 -4.66 0.84 3.52
CA PHE A 180 -3.82 2.01 3.28
C PHE A 180 -2.36 1.63 3.04
N PHE A 181 -1.84 0.61 3.72
CA PHE A 181 -0.49 0.13 3.47
C PHE A 181 -0.35 -0.41 2.04
N TYR A 182 -1.30 -1.24 1.61
CA TYR A 182 -1.38 -1.75 0.24
C TYR A 182 -1.35 -0.63 -0.81
N GLY A 183 -2.16 0.42 -0.62
CA GLY A 183 -2.26 1.52 -1.59
C GLY A 183 -1.02 2.42 -1.63
N THR A 184 -0.41 2.69 -0.47
CA THR A 184 0.64 3.71 -0.33
C THR A 184 2.06 3.15 -0.42
N PHE A 185 2.29 1.90 -0.03
CA PHE A 185 3.62 1.29 0.03
C PHE A 185 4.39 1.35 -1.29
N PRO A 186 3.83 0.98 -2.47
CA PRO A 186 4.57 1.03 -3.73
C PRO A 186 4.99 2.46 -4.12
N PHE A 187 4.17 3.46 -3.79
CA PHE A 187 4.52 4.87 -4.02
C PHE A 187 5.63 5.34 -3.07
N LEU A 188 5.62 4.92 -1.80
CA LEU A 188 6.68 5.26 -0.85
C LEU A 188 8.03 4.76 -1.39
N ILE A 189 8.09 3.48 -1.80
CA ILE A 189 9.29 2.91 -2.40
C ILE A 189 9.68 3.63 -3.70
N TYR A 190 8.71 3.98 -4.55
CA TYR A 190 8.96 4.72 -5.79
C TYR A 190 9.61 6.10 -5.56
N PHE A 191 9.10 6.88 -4.62
CA PHE A 191 9.64 8.21 -4.34
C PHE A 191 10.96 8.15 -3.55
N ILE A 192 11.08 7.21 -2.60
CA ILE A 192 12.32 6.98 -1.83
C ILE A 192 13.47 6.61 -2.78
N THR A 193 13.31 5.56 -3.58
CA THR A 193 14.34 5.15 -4.55
C THR A 193 14.65 6.27 -5.54
N GLY A 194 13.63 7.02 -5.97
CA GLY A 194 13.83 8.18 -6.83
C GLY A 194 14.65 9.31 -6.23
N TYR A 195 14.48 9.61 -4.95
CA TYR A 195 15.31 10.58 -4.25
C TYR A 195 16.75 10.06 -4.06
N LEU A 196 16.92 8.79 -3.71
CA LEU A 196 18.23 8.18 -3.51
C LEU A 196 19.06 8.17 -4.81
N GLU A 197 18.44 7.91 -5.96
CA GLU A 197 19.06 8.04 -7.28
C GLU A 197 19.36 9.49 -7.64
N THR A 198 18.33 10.34 -7.63
CA THR A 198 18.36 11.73 -8.12
C THR A 198 17.79 12.68 -7.06
N PRO A 199 18.64 13.13 -6.10
CA PRO A 199 18.19 13.96 -5.00
C PRO A 199 17.55 15.25 -5.50
N ASN A 200 16.34 15.51 -5.05
CA ASN A 200 15.64 16.75 -5.34
C ASN A 200 14.61 17.01 -4.23
N ILE A 201 14.34 18.29 -3.96
CA ILE A 201 13.43 18.71 -2.87
C ILE A 201 11.98 18.25 -3.12
N LYS A 202 11.55 18.18 -4.38
CA LYS A 202 10.19 17.75 -4.73
C LYS A 202 9.94 16.30 -4.32
N SER A 203 10.94 15.43 -4.47
CA SER A 203 10.89 14.04 -4.01
C SER A 203 10.86 13.96 -2.49
N LEU A 204 11.61 14.78 -1.75
CA LEU A 204 11.52 14.81 -0.29
C LEU A 204 10.13 15.25 0.19
N ILE A 205 9.58 16.30 -0.42
CA ILE A 205 8.22 16.77 -0.13
C ILE A 205 7.20 15.68 -0.46
N ALA A 206 7.37 14.97 -1.59
CA ALA A 206 6.49 13.85 -1.94
C ALA A 206 6.58 12.70 -0.93
N ILE A 207 7.79 12.35 -0.45
CA ILE A 207 7.97 11.35 0.61
C ILE A 207 7.29 11.82 1.90
N PHE A 208 7.47 13.08 2.29
CA PHE A 208 6.85 13.65 3.49
C PHE A 208 5.32 13.57 3.45
N ILE A 209 4.72 14.09 2.37
CA ILE A 209 3.26 14.08 2.19
C ILE A 209 2.74 12.65 2.13
N LEU A 210 3.39 11.78 1.37
CA LEU A 210 2.94 10.40 1.23
C LEU A 210 3.11 9.62 2.53
N SER A 211 4.16 9.90 3.31
CA SER A 211 4.36 9.29 4.61
C SER A 211 3.31 9.74 5.62
N PHE A 212 2.88 11.01 5.58
CA PHE A 212 1.72 11.48 6.33
C PHE A 212 0.44 10.78 5.87
N ILE A 213 0.14 10.74 4.57
CA ILE A 213 -1.04 10.06 4.02
C ILE A 213 -1.06 8.57 4.36
N SER A 214 0.11 7.93 4.46
CA SER A 214 0.23 6.53 4.83
C SER A 214 0.01 6.25 6.31
N ALA A 215 -0.06 7.26 7.18
CA ALA A 215 -0.16 7.04 8.63
C ALA A 215 -1.33 6.15 9.09
N PRO A 216 -2.51 6.09 8.45
CA PRO A 216 -3.55 5.13 8.84
C PRO A 216 -3.08 3.67 8.79
N SER A 217 -2.08 3.36 7.95
CA SER A 217 -1.38 2.08 7.91
C SER A 217 -0.70 1.72 9.23
N PHE A 218 -0.31 2.72 10.00
CA PHE A 218 0.48 2.58 11.22
C PHE A 218 -0.35 2.70 12.47
N TYR A 219 -1.69 2.71 12.35
CA TYR A 219 -2.58 2.41 13.47
C TYR A 219 -2.19 1.06 14.11
N ILE A 220 -1.75 0.10 13.28
CA ILE A 220 -0.97 -1.05 13.72
C ILE A 220 0.51 -0.69 13.60
N GLU A 221 1.18 -0.49 14.74
CA GLU A 221 2.55 0.00 14.84
C GLU A 221 3.56 -0.93 14.16
N THR A 222 3.29 -2.23 14.20
CA THR A 222 4.16 -3.25 13.59
C THR A 222 4.27 -3.09 12.07
N ILE A 223 3.26 -2.52 11.40
CA ILE A 223 3.33 -2.19 9.97
C ILE A 223 4.39 -1.11 9.71
N PHE A 224 4.53 -0.13 10.60
CA PHE A 224 5.60 0.88 10.50
C PHE A 224 6.98 0.24 10.65
N VAL A 225 7.12 -0.73 11.55
CA VAL A 225 8.36 -1.51 11.72
C VAL A 225 8.66 -2.31 10.45
N VAL A 226 7.68 -3.04 9.90
CA VAL A 226 7.83 -3.78 8.63
C VAL A 226 8.22 -2.85 7.49
N PHE A 227 7.60 -1.67 7.40
CA PHE A 227 7.99 -0.65 6.44
C PHE A 227 9.46 -0.24 6.62
N CYS A 228 9.89 0.08 7.84
CA CYS A 228 11.29 0.43 8.12
C CYS A 228 12.25 -0.70 7.73
N LEU A 229 11.91 -1.96 8.05
CA LEU A 229 12.70 -3.13 7.69
C LEU A 229 12.83 -3.28 6.16
N SER A 230 11.76 -3.01 5.41
CA SER A 230 11.78 -3.04 3.94
C SER A 230 12.74 -2.02 3.31
N LEU A 231 13.07 -0.94 4.03
CA LEU A 231 14.02 0.08 3.56
C LEU A 231 15.49 -0.31 3.76
N ILE A 232 15.78 -1.27 4.65
CA ILE A 232 17.16 -1.67 4.97
C ILE A 232 17.93 -2.11 3.71
N PRO A 233 17.42 -3.02 2.87
CA PRO A 233 18.15 -3.42 1.65
C PRO A 233 18.42 -2.25 0.70
N ILE A 234 17.46 -1.33 0.55
CA ILE A 234 17.56 -0.15 -0.32
C ILE A 234 18.64 0.82 0.19
N PHE A 235 18.66 1.08 1.49
CA PHE A 235 19.68 1.92 2.12
C PHE A 235 21.06 1.28 2.07
N THR A 236 21.15 -0.02 2.33
CA THR A 236 22.42 -0.77 2.22
C THR A 236 22.97 -0.73 0.81
N GLU A 237 22.15 -1.01 -0.21
CA GLU A 237 22.57 -0.90 -1.62
C GLU A 237 23.07 0.51 -1.94
N THR A 238 22.31 1.54 -1.58
CA THR A 238 22.67 2.95 -1.81
C THR A 238 23.98 3.32 -1.13
N PHE A 239 24.20 2.84 0.09
CA PHE A 239 25.42 3.08 0.85
C PHE A 239 26.63 2.35 0.26
N LEU A 240 26.46 1.10 -0.18
CA LEU A 240 27.56 0.28 -0.70
C LEU A 240 28.03 0.72 -2.09
N LEU A 241 27.11 1.13 -2.99
CA LEU A 241 27.44 1.48 -4.38
C LEU A 241 28.30 2.74 -4.54
N GLN A 242 28.29 3.67 -3.58
CA GLN A 242 29.05 4.93 -3.70
C GLN A 242 30.42 4.84 -3.01
N LYS A 243 31.48 5.30 -3.71
CA LYS A 243 32.84 5.37 -3.14
C LYS A 243 32.94 6.33 -1.96
N ASN A 244 32.37 7.53 -2.11
CA ASN A 244 32.29 8.51 -1.02
C ASN A 244 31.03 8.22 -0.18
N LYS A 245 31.21 7.83 1.08
CA LYS A 245 30.11 7.45 2.00
C LYS A 245 29.35 8.61 2.61
N VAL A 246 29.86 9.85 2.52
CA VAL A 246 29.17 11.04 3.04
C VAL A 246 27.92 11.37 2.22
N ILE A 247 28.02 11.26 0.89
CA ILE A 247 26.91 11.53 -0.03
C ILE A 247 25.71 10.59 0.20
N PRO A 248 25.84 9.26 0.19
CA PRO A 248 24.71 8.36 0.41
C PRO A 248 24.17 8.48 1.83
N LEU A 249 25.02 8.70 2.84
CA LEU A 249 24.57 8.90 4.22
C LEU A 249 23.66 10.11 4.35
N LYS A 250 24.03 11.25 3.73
CA LYS A 250 23.18 12.44 3.70
C LYS A 250 21.82 12.15 3.05
N LYS A 251 21.79 11.42 1.94
CA LYS A 251 20.54 11.03 1.26
C LYS A 251 19.67 10.15 2.16
N ILE A 252 20.25 9.16 2.81
CA ILE A 252 19.54 8.25 3.72
C ILE A 252 18.95 9.05 4.89
N ILE A 253 19.75 9.89 5.54
CA ILE A 253 19.30 10.74 6.67
C ILE A 253 18.16 11.67 6.24
N SER A 254 18.27 12.36 5.09
CA SER A 254 17.18 13.21 4.59
C SER A 254 15.90 12.43 4.29
N THR A 255 16.03 11.20 3.80
CA THR A 255 14.90 10.29 3.55
C THR A 255 14.24 9.89 4.88
N LEU A 256 15.04 9.47 5.86
CA LEU A 256 14.57 9.10 7.20
C LEU A 256 13.82 10.27 7.86
N PHE A 257 14.35 11.49 7.80
CA PHE A 257 13.63 12.66 8.32
C PHE A 257 12.30 12.89 7.59
N SER A 258 12.28 12.72 6.26
CA SER A 258 11.04 12.89 5.49
C SER A 258 10.00 11.79 5.76
N VAL A 259 10.42 10.64 6.30
CA VAL A 259 9.51 9.56 6.73
C VAL A 259 9.09 9.71 8.19
N ILE A 260 10.03 10.02 9.10
CA ILE A 260 9.80 10.00 10.54
C ILE A 260 9.04 11.25 11.00
N ILE A 261 9.47 12.45 10.57
CA ILE A 261 8.86 13.71 10.99
C ILE A 261 7.33 13.73 10.79
N PRO A 262 6.78 13.37 9.61
CA PRO A 262 5.33 13.39 9.42
C PRO A 262 4.59 12.36 10.26
N ASN A 263 5.28 11.42 10.94
CA ASN A 263 4.66 10.40 11.79
C ASN A 263 4.85 10.67 13.29
N LEU A 264 5.60 11.72 13.68
CA LEU A 264 5.87 12.02 15.09
C LEU A 264 4.60 12.27 15.93
N PHE A 265 3.52 12.74 15.30
CA PHE A 265 2.28 13.07 15.99
C PHE A 265 1.58 11.85 16.62
N TRP A 266 1.75 10.64 16.05
CA TRP A 266 1.27 9.39 16.65
C TRP A 266 2.42 8.58 17.26
N LEU A 267 3.62 8.64 16.66
CA LEU A 267 4.77 7.86 17.08
C LEU A 267 5.29 8.26 18.46
N LEU A 268 5.33 9.55 18.78
CA LEU A 268 5.79 10.01 20.10
C LEU A 268 4.87 9.57 21.25
N PRO A 269 3.53 9.74 21.17
CA PRO A 269 2.62 9.17 22.16
C PRO A 269 2.78 7.67 22.36
N VAL A 270 2.92 6.90 21.27
CA VAL A 270 3.13 5.44 21.34
C VAL A 270 4.44 5.10 22.03
N ILE A 271 5.55 5.76 21.67
CA ILE A 271 6.84 5.54 22.34
C ILE A 271 6.72 5.83 23.84
N PHE A 272 6.04 6.93 24.20
CA PHE A 272 5.77 7.26 25.60
C PHE A 272 4.94 6.16 26.29
N PHE A 273 3.87 5.68 25.66
CA PHE A 273 3.05 4.59 26.19
C PHE A 273 3.86 3.31 26.41
N VAL A 274 4.67 2.89 25.44
CA VAL A 274 5.49 1.69 25.54
C VAL A 274 6.46 1.78 26.72
N ILE A 275 7.10 2.93 26.93
CA ILE A 275 8.04 3.15 28.03
C ILE A 275 7.32 3.20 29.38
N ALA A 276 6.18 3.90 29.46
CA ALA A 276 5.50 4.16 30.73
C ALA A 276 4.57 3.01 31.16
N ASN A 277 3.89 2.37 30.20
CA ASN A 277 2.76 1.47 30.42
C ASN A 277 2.75 0.24 29.48
N GLY A 278 3.85 -0.08 28.80
CA GLY A 278 3.89 -1.22 27.87
C GLY A 278 3.47 -2.57 28.49
N HIS A 279 3.73 -2.75 29.79
CA HIS A 279 3.30 -3.93 30.56
C HIS A 279 1.77 -4.12 30.62
N VAL A 280 0.98 -3.05 30.49
CA VAL A 280 -0.49 -3.11 30.48
C VAL A 280 -1.00 -3.86 29.25
N GLY A 281 -0.37 -3.63 28.09
CA GLY A 281 -0.70 -4.34 26.85
C GLY A 281 -0.34 -5.82 26.94
N GLU A 282 0.84 -6.13 27.47
CA GLU A 282 1.31 -7.52 27.67
C GLU A 282 0.39 -8.32 28.59
N GLN A 283 -0.06 -7.69 29.68
CA GLN A 283 -0.92 -8.34 30.68
C GLN A 283 -2.42 -8.31 30.33
N SER A 284 -2.80 -7.68 29.22
CA SER A 284 -4.19 -7.58 28.82
C SER A 284 -4.79 -8.96 28.54
N LYS A 285 -6.01 -9.19 29.04
CA LYS A 285 -6.66 -10.50 28.91
C LYS A 285 -6.85 -10.91 27.46
N ILE A 286 -7.11 -9.96 26.56
CA ILE A 286 -7.24 -10.25 25.12
C ILE A 286 -5.97 -10.87 24.53
N ASN A 287 -4.79 -10.39 24.93
CA ASN A 287 -3.51 -10.92 24.45
C ASN A 287 -3.17 -12.27 25.10
N LEU A 288 -3.62 -12.49 26.34
CA LEU A 288 -3.45 -13.75 27.07
C LEU A 288 -4.46 -14.84 26.65
N ILE A 289 -5.59 -14.47 26.07
CA ILE A 289 -6.68 -15.39 25.63
C ILE A 289 -6.55 -15.73 24.14
N THR A 290 -5.35 -15.61 23.56
CA THR A 290 -5.13 -16.19 22.22
C THR A 290 -5.39 -17.69 22.29
N SER A 291 -6.37 -18.18 21.53
CA SER A 291 -6.69 -19.60 21.55
C SER A 291 -5.49 -20.40 21.00
N PRO A 292 -5.19 -21.59 21.57
CA PRO A 292 -4.21 -22.50 20.97
C PRO A 292 -4.50 -22.75 19.47
N GLU A 293 -5.78 -22.70 19.09
CA GLU A 293 -6.22 -22.77 17.71
C GLU A 293 -5.63 -21.66 16.84
N THR A 294 -5.68 -20.38 17.24
CA THR A 294 -5.07 -19.28 16.49
C THR A 294 -3.55 -19.47 16.34
N TYR A 295 -2.88 -19.98 17.37
CA TYR A 295 -1.45 -20.32 17.29
C TYR A 295 -1.19 -21.41 16.24
N PHE A 296 -1.93 -22.52 16.29
CA PHE A 296 -1.76 -23.63 15.34
C PHE A 296 -2.16 -23.25 13.91
N ARG A 297 -3.20 -22.42 13.73
CA ARG A 297 -3.57 -21.85 12.43
C ARG A 297 -2.41 -21.02 11.87
N ASN A 298 -1.79 -20.14 12.66
CA ASN A 298 -0.61 -19.39 12.20
C ASN A 298 0.57 -20.30 11.87
N LEU A 299 0.82 -21.33 12.69
CA LEU A 299 1.91 -22.28 12.46
C LEU A 299 1.71 -23.10 11.18
N GLN A 300 0.47 -23.48 10.85
CA GLN A 300 0.15 -24.20 9.62
C GLN A 300 0.51 -23.39 8.36
N PHE A 301 0.23 -22.09 8.35
CA PHE A 301 0.47 -21.21 7.19
C PHE A 301 1.83 -20.48 7.24
N GLY A 302 2.63 -20.70 8.28
CA GLY A 302 3.98 -20.15 8.43
C GLY A 302 5.05 -20.88 7.62
N ASN A 303 4.69 -21.78 6.71
CA ASN A 303 5.62 -22.54 5.89
C ASN A 303 6.01 -21.79 4.59
N LEU A 304 7.12 -22.19 3.98
CA LEU A 304 7.66 -21.51 2.79
C LEU A 304 6.72 -21.54 1.58
N ALA A 305 5.91 -22.59 1.42
CA ALA A 305 5.01 -22.70 0.29
C ALA A 305 3.86 -21.68 0.40
N ASP A 306 3.21 -21.62 1.56
CA ASP A 306 2.13 -20.66 1.80
C ASP A 306 2.64 -19.22 1.75
N ILE A 307 3.84 -18.95 2.27
CA ILE A 307 4.50 -17.63 2.13
C ILE A 307 4.74 -17.29 0.65
N ALA A 308 5.24 -18.23 -0.16
CA ALA A 308 5.50 -18.00 -1.59
C ALA A 308 4.22 -17.73 -2.39
N PHE A 309 3.11 -18.37 -2.02
CA PHE A 309 1.80 -18.13 -2.62
C PHE A 309 1.06 -16.92 -2.01
N LEU A 310 1.63 -16.29 -0.98
CA LEU A 310 0.99 -15.22 -0.21
C LEU A 310 -0.36 -15.66 0.38
N LYS A 311 -0.46 -16.93 0.79
CA LYS A 311 -1.67 -17.56 1.30
C LYS A 311 -1.65 -17.54 2.83
N GLY A 312 -2.70 -16.99 3.44
CA GLY A 312 -2.93 -17.06 4.88
C GLY A 312 -4.12 -17.95 5.24
N PHE A 313 -4.34 -18.09 6.54
CA PHE A 313 -5.34 -19.02 7.08
C PHE A 313 -6.79 -18.64 6.71
N TYR A 314 -7.06 -17.37 6.37
CA TYR A 314 -8.39 -16.89 5.96
C TYR A 314 -8.98 -17.62 4.75
N PHE A 315 -8.14 -18.26 3.93
CA PHE A 315 -8.64 -19.08 2.81
C PHE A 315 -9.23 -20.42 3.22
N ASN A 316 -8.88 -20.91 4.41
CA ASN A 316 -9.29 -22.21 4.89
C ASN A 316 -10.27 -22.11 6.06
N PHE A 317 -10.32 -20.97 6.74
CA PHE A 317 -11.18 -20.74 7.90
C PHE A 317 -12.02 -19.50 7.66
N LEU A 318 -13.34 -19.70 7.67
CA LEU A 318 -14.33 -18.64 7.70
C LEU A 318 -14.99 -18.70 9.08
N ASP A 319 -14.71 -17.71 9.93
CA ASP A 319 -15.46 -17.55 11.17
C ASP A 319 -16.83 -16.95 10.80
N LEU A 320 -17.79 -17.82 10.51
CA LEU A 320 -19.20 -17.44 10.36
C LEU A 320 -19.73 -17.15 11.76
N PHE A 321 -20.04 -15.88 12.03
CA PHE A 321 -20.71 -15.43 13.25
C PHE A 321 -22.20 -15.75 13.24
#